data_AF-A0A084STR4-F1
#
_entry.id   AF-A0A084STR4-F1
#
_cell.length_a   1.000
_cell.length_b   1.000
_cell.length_c   1.000
_cell.angle_alpha   90.00
_cell.angle_beta   90.00
_cell.angle_gamma   90.00
#
_symmetry.space_group_name_H-M   'P 1'
#
loop_
_entity.id
_entity.type
_entity.pdbx_description
1 polymer ?
#
loop_
_entity_poly.entity_id
_entity_poly.type
_entity_poly.pdbx_seq_one_letter_code
_entity_poly.pdbx_strand_id
1 'polypeptide(L)'
;MAGTSARTVRVSLELKPHGAGWVSWSCEVHFAAREEGRGEGEARPRPSPEAMKDPRAAELLRIARHYYPAGYPAWEDDDEAPEPAYRRTPEYQRWRVLREQTWEDWKPWDDLLACARSAFPGHEVWDVTHPSLDACSRCCVYLEQPLPEGGRAMTRVVGAVSILAPLYLVYVTTQWPGPDTTAIRSRLDFTPDGEAKDSADTLARLIEQAFGYRPFPMELADIPLPELRVESLHESATLLGALFADRGTLANLP
;
A
#
# COMPACT_ATOMS: atom_id res chain seq x y z
N MET A 1 44.57 1.11 -19.58
CA MET A 1 43.66 2.10 -18.98
C MET A 1 42.62 2.47 -20.02
N ALA A 2 41.39 1.97 -19.88
CA ALA A 2 40.25 2.31 -20.74
C ALA A 2 39.27 3.12 -19.89
N GLY A 3 38.99 4.36 -20.29
CA GLY A 3 38.07 5.25 -19.60
C GLY A 3 36.61 4.92 -19.93
N THR A 4 35.79 4.72 -18.90
CA THR A 4 34.35 4.47 -19.03
C THR A 4 33.64 5.81 -19.26
N SER A 5 33.14 6.04 -20.48
CA SER A 5 32.41 7.27 -20.83
C SER A 5 30.92 7.14 -20.49
N ALA A 6 30.35 8.19 -19.88
CA ALA A 6 28.93 8.31 -19.60
C ALA A 6 28.11 8.23 -20.90
N ARG A 7 27.02 7.46 -20.90
CA ARG A 7 26.11 7.34 -22.05
C ARG A 7 24.86 8.16 -21.78
N THR A 8 24.40 8.89 -22.80
CA THR A 8 23.14 9.62 -22.78
C THR A 8 22.22 9.01 -23.83
N VAL A 9 20.99 8.69 -23.47
CA VAL A 9 19.96 8.20 -24.40
C VAL A 9 18.78 9.15 -24.38
N ARG A 10 18.38 9.62 -25.55
CA ARG A 10 17.20 10.46 -25.73
C ARG A 10 16.01 9.58 -26.08
N VAL A 11 14.94 9.69 -25.32
CA VAL A 11 13.70 8.96 -25.57
C VAL A 11 12.60 9.97 -25.83
N SER A 12 11.86 9.78 -26.93
CA SER A 12 10.71 10.61 -27.29
C SER A 12 9.47 9.72 -27.41
N LEU A 13 8.35 10.20 -26.89
CA LEU A 13 7.09 9.46 -26.92
C LEU A 13 5.92 10.43 -27.14
N GLU A 14 4.95 9.97 -27.92
CA GLU A 14 3.68 10.66 -28.15
C GLU A 14 2.53 9.86 -27.54
N LEU A 15 1.68 10.54 -26.78
CA LEU A 15 0.51 9.95 -26.15
C LEU A 15 -0.72 10.82 -26.32
N LYS A 16 -1.88 10.19 -26.35
CA LYS A 16 -3.19 10.85 -26.36
C LYS A 16 -4.02 10.38 -25.15
N PRO A 17 -4.04 11.16 -24.06
CA PRO A 17 -4.88 10.84 -22.90
C PRO A 17 -6.38 11.00 -23.21
N HIS A 18 -7.22 10.29 -22.45
CA HIS A 18 -8.68 10.40 -22.59
C HIS A 18 -9.16 11.83 -22.30
N GLY A 19 -9.86 12.43 -23.27
CA GLY A 19 -10.39 13.79 -23.17
C GLY A 19 -9.40 14.92 -23.50
N ALA A 20 -8.17 14.63 -23.93
CA ALA A 20 -7.16 15.64 -24.27
C ALA A 20 -6.56 15.48 -25.68
N GLY A 21 -5.86 16.52 -26.14
CA GLY A 21 -5.08 16.51 -27.38
C GLY A 21 -3.83 15.62 -27.30
N TRP A 22 -3.19 15.36 -28.44
CA TRP A 22 -1.91 14.68 -28.48
C TRP A 22 -0.84 15.49 -27.75
N VAL A 23 -0.04 14.81 -26.94
CA VAL A 23 1.08 15.43 -26.23
C VAL A 23 2.33 14.64 -26.54
N SER A 24 3.36 15.34 -27.01
CA SER A 24 4.69 14.80 -27.32
C SER A 24 5.66 15.27 -26.26
N TRP A 25 6.46 14.35 -25.71
CA TRP A 25 7.52 14.67 -24.77
C TRP A 25 8.81 13.95 -25.14
N SER A 26 9.93 14.64 -24.92
CA SER A 26 11.27 14.06 -25.04
C SER A 26 12.08 14.38 -23.79
N CYS A 27 12.78 13.39 -23.25
CA CYS A 27 13.76 13.60 -22.19
C CYS A 27 15.07 12.89 -22.51
N GLU A 28 16.15 13.37 -21.90
CA GLU A 28 17.48 12.79 -21.99
C GLU A 28 17.82 12.13 -20.65
N VAL A 29 18.21 10.86 -20.72
CA VAL A 29 18.59 10.07 -19.54
C VAL A 29 20.10 9.91 -19.55
N HIS A 30 20.76 10.40 -18.50
CA HIS A 30 22.21 10.32 -18.32
C HIS A 30 22.58 9.19 -17.35
N PHE A 31 23.47 8.30 -17.77
CA PHE A 31 23.99 7.23 -16.92
C PHE A 31 25.40 7.58 -16.43
N ALA A 32 25.56 7.76 -15.11
CA ALA A 32 26.86 8.00 -14.49
C ALA A 32 27.74 6.74 -14.50
N ALA A 33 29.07 6.93 -14.57
CA ALA A 33 30.03 5.85 -14.43
C ALA A 33 30.04 5.31 -12.99
N ARG A 34 29.97 3.99 -12.85
CA ARG A 34 29.84 3.26 -11.59
C ARG A 34 31.11 3.37 -10.73
N GLU A 35 31.04 4.03 -9.58
CA GLU A 35 32.05 3.91 -8.53
C GLU A 35 31.74 2.69 -7.65
N GLU A 36 32.73 1.82 -7.48
CA GLU A 36 32.68 0.68 -6.57
C GLU A 36 33.23 1.07 -5.19
N GLY A 37 32.39 0.88 -4.16
CA GLY A 37 32.85 0.41 -2.84
C GLY A 37 32.60 1.34 -1.65
N ARG A 38 31.62 0.99 -0.80
CA ARG A 38 31.77 0.78 0.66
C ARG A 38 30.44 0.48 1.36
N GLY A 39 30.47 -0.54 2.23
CA GLY A 39 29.65 -0.62 3.45
C GLY A 39 28.38 -1.47 3.36
N GLU A 40 28.51 -2.78 3.54
CA GLU A 40 27.40 -3.71 3.79
C GLU A 40 26.78 -3.45 5.19
N GLY A 41 25.68 -2.70 5.22
CA GLY A 41 24.60 -2.95 6.17
C GLY A 41 23.60 -3.90 5.50
N GLU A 42 23.12 -4.91 6.22
CA GLU A 42 22.23 -5.99 5.77
C GLU A 42 21.22 -5.50 4.71
N ALA A 43 21.59 -5.70 3.45
CA ALA A 43 20.91 -5.08 2.33
C ALA A 43 19.58 -5.81 2.14
N ARG A 44 18.47 -5.14 2.45
CA ARG A 44 17.16 -5.53 1.91
C ARG A 44 17.33 -5.81 0.42
N PRO A 45 16.82 -6.93 -0.10
CA PRO A 45 17.11 -7.38 -1.45
C PRO A 45 16.79 -6.25 -2.43
N ARG A 46 17.82 -5.77 -3.13
CA ARG A 46 17.60 -4.85 -4.27
C ARG A 46 16.73 -5.61 -5.25
N PRO A 47 15.62 -5.02 -5.74
CA PRO A 47 14.75 -5.70 -6.68
C PRO A 47 15.59 -6.10 -7.88
N SER A 48 15.47 -7.36 -8.30
CA SER A 48 16.11 -7.82 -9.52
C SER A 48 15.70 -6.87 -10.67
N PRO A 49 16.62 -6.45 -11.55
CA PRO A 49 16.33 -5.58 -12.69
C PRO A 49 15.17 -6.08 -13.58
N GLU A 50 14.79 -7.35 -13.44
CA GLU A 50 13.66 -8.01 -14.08
C GLU A 50 12.30 -7.64 -13.49
N ALA A 51 12.19 -7.43 -12.17
CA ALA A 51 10.92 -7.02 -11.53
C ALA A 51 10.51 -5.60 -11.96
N MET A 52 11.48 -4.73 -12.24
CA MET A 52 11.25 -3.39 -12.80
C MET A 52 10.86 -3.40 -14.29
N LYS A 53 11.00 -4.55 -14.97
CA LYS A 53 10.56 -4.73 -16.37
C LYS A 53 9.15 -5.32 -16.47
N ASP A 54 8.53 -5.70 -15.35
CA ASP A 54 7.13 -6.10 -15.33
C ASP A 54 6.25 -4.88 -15.65
N PRO A 55 5.44 -4.90 -16.74
CA PRO A 55 4.57 -3.78 -17.09
C PRO A 55 3.55 -3.47 -15.98
N ARG A 56 3.14 -4.46 -15.18
CA ARG A 56 2.25 -4.27 -14.02
C ARG A 56 2.97 -3.45 -12.95
N ALA A 57 4.20 -3.82 -12.60
CA ALA A 57 5.00 -3.08 -11.63
C ALA A 57 5.27 -1.64 -12.09
N ALA A 58 5.56 -1.44 -13.38
CA ALA A 58 5.75 -0.11 -13.96
C ALA A 58 4.49 0.75 -13.88
N GLU A 59 3.31 0.17 -14.12
CA GLU A 59 2.02 0.86 -13.96
C GLU A 59 1.78 1.29 -12.51
N LEU A 60 1.96 0.38 -11.55
CA LEU A 60 1.77 0.67 -10.12
C LEU A 60 2.75 1.72 -9.60
N LEU A 61 4.01 1.64 -10.05
CA LEU A 61 5.03 2.65 -9.75
C LEU A 61 4.65 4.02 -10.30
N ARG A 62 4.08 4.08 -11.51
CA ARG A 62 3.60 5.34 -12.10
C ARG A 62 2.44 5.93 -11.30
N ILE A 63 1.53 5.09 -10.80
CA ILE A 63 0.44 5.53 -9.91
C ILE A 63 1.03 6.08 -8.62
N ALA A 64 1.94 5.36 -7.95
CA ALA A 64 2.57 5.82 -6.72
C ALA A 64 3.28 7.18 -6.91
N ARG A 65 4.08 7.33 -7.96
CA ARG A 65 4.77 8.60 -8.33
C ARG A 65 3.82 9.75 -8.65
N HIS A 66 2.58 9.45 -9.03
CA HIS A 66 1.59 10.50 -9.27
C HIS A 66 1.12 11.14 -7.96
N TYR A 67 1.13 10.40 -6.86
CA TYR A 67 0.57 10.84 -5.57
C TYR A 67 1.61 11.08 -4.48
N TYR A 68 2.80 10.48 -4.60
CA TYR A 68 3.87 10.63 -3.62
C TYR A 68 5.04 11.43 -4.20
N PRO A 69 5.49 12.50 -3.52
CA PRO A 69 6.62 13.27 -3.98
C PRO A 69 7.93 12.51 -3.82
N ALA A 70 8.86 12.76 -4.74
CA ALA A 70 10.20 12.20 -4.69
C ALA A 70 11.22 13.24 -4.20
N GLY A 71 12.29 12.79 -3.52
CA GLY A 71 13.38 13.66 -3.07
C GLY A 71 13.08 14.48 -1.81
N TYR A 72 12.16 13.98 -0.97
CA TYR A 72 11.84 14.57 0.35
C TYR A 72 12.04 13.52 1.44
N PRO A 73 13.29 13.20 1.81
CA PRO A 73 13.54 12.21 2.84
C PRO A 73 13.07 12.70 4.21
N ALA A 74 12.60 11.78 5.06
CA ALA A 74 12.02 12.11 6.37
C ALA A 74 12.95 12.90 7.30
N TRP A 75 14.26 12.71 7.19
CA TRP A 75 15.27 13.35 8.04
C TRP A 75 15.61 14.79 7.64
N GLU A 76 15.08 15.28 6.50
CA GLU A 76 15.18 16.68 6.10
C GLU A 76 13.95 17.51 6.54
N ASP A 77 12.98 16.89 7.21
CA ASP A 77 11.84 17.62 7.75
C ASP A 77 12.30 18.59 8.84
N ASP A 78 11.89 19.84 8.72
CA ASP A 78 12.12 20.89 9.70
C ASP A 78 11.00 20.86 10.74
N ASP A 79 11.33 20.39 11.95
CA ASP A 79 10.40 20.30 13.08
C ASP A 79 9.88 21.67 13.55
N GLU A 80 10.55 22.78 13.19
CA GLU A 80 10.11 24.13 13.50
C GLU A 80 9.12 24.68 12.45
N ALA A 81 9.03 24.05 11.28
CA ALA A 81 8.13 24.47 10.22
C ALA A 81 6.67 24.07 10.54
N PRO A 82 5.67 24.92 10.22
CA PRO A 82 4.25 24.59 10.46
C PRO A 82 3.77 23.33 9.74
N GLU A 83 4.40 22.99 8.62
CA GLU A 83 4.16 21.75 7.88
C GLU A 83 5.43 21.31 7.14
N PRO A 84 5.65 19.99 6.98
CA PRO A 84 6.74 19.45 6.17
C PRO A 84 6.67 19.89 4.71
N ALA A 85 7.85 20.11 4.09
CA ALA A 85 7.94 20.63 2.72
C ALA A 85 7.24 19.72 1.69
N TYR A 86 7.30 18.39 1.87
CA TYR A 86 6.67 17.43 0.96
C TYR A 86 5.15 17.61 0.86
N ARG A 87 4.50 18.11 1.91
CA ARG A 87 3.04 18.34 1.91
C ARG A 87 2.61 19.46 0.98
N ARG A 88 3.53 20.36 0.59
CA ARG A 88 3.26 21.46 -0.36
C ARG A 88 3.38 21.03 -1.82
N THR A 89 3.81 19.81 -2.08
CA THR A 89 4.03 19.31 -3.44
C THR A 89 2.71 19.03 -4.16
N PRO A 90 2.64 19.22 -5.49
CA PRO A 90 1.46 18.85 -6.27
C PRO A 90 1.05 17.38 -6.11
N GLU A 91 2.02 16.47 -5.94
CA GLU A 91 1.82 15.04 -5.69
C GLU A 91 0.99 14.82 -4.43
N TYR A 92 1.46 15.34 -3.30
CA TYR A 92 0.78 15.18 -2.03
C TYR A 92 -0.59 15.87 -2.02
N GLN A 93 -0.72 17.02 -2.68
CA GLN A 93 -2.00 17.70 -2.82
C GLN A 93 -3.04 16.85 -3.58
N ARG A 94 -2.62 16.14 -4.64
CA ARG A 94 -3.49 15.16 -5.32
C ARG A 94 -3.92 14.03 -4.39
N TRP A 95 -2.98 13.51 -3.60
CA TRP A 95 -3.28 12.44 -2.63
C TRP A 95 -4.29 12.90 -1.58
N ARG A 96 -4.09 14.10 -1.02
CA ARG A 96 -4.96 14.67 0.01
C ARG A 96 -6.39 14.88 -0.49
N VAL A 97 -6.55 15.48 -1.67
CA VAL A 97 -7.87 15.70 -2.28
C VAL A 97 -8.58 14.37 -2.53
N LEU A 98 -7.87 13.38 -3.06
CA LEU A 98 -8.43 12.05 -3.29
C LEU A 98 -8.86 11.39 -1.98
N ARG A 99 -8.03 11.48 -0.93
CA ARG A 99 -8.34 10.93 0.39
C ARG A 99 -9.58 11.58 1.01
N GLU A 100 -9.68 12.91 0.94
CA GLU A 100 -10.84 13.68 1.41
C GLU A 100 -12.12 13.24 0.69
N GLN A 101 -12.08 13.10 -0.64
CA GLN A 101 -13.20 12.59 -1.44
C GLN A 101 -13.64 11.19 -1.02
N THR A 102 -12.68 10.28 -0.78
CA THR A 102 -12.99 8.91 -0.31
C THR A 102 -13.45 8.84 1.15
N TRP A 103 -13.30 9.93 1.90
CA TRP A 103 -13.73 10.00 3.30
C TRP A 103 -15.14 10.58 3.45
N GLU A 104 -15.46 11.64 2.70
CA GLU A 104 -16.70 12.38 2.90
C GLU A 104 -17.93 11.73 2.23
N ASP A 105 -17.78 11.13 1.04
CA ASP A 105 -18.92 10.64 0.26
C ASP A 105 -18.55 9.41 -0.59
N TRP A 106 -17.95 8.39 0.05
CA TRP A 106 -17.60 7.16 -0.66
C TRP A 106 -18.73 6.13 -0.64
N LYS A 107 -19.84 6.46 -1.30
CA LYS A 107 -21.03 5.60 -1.35
C LYS A 107 -20.75 4.10 -1.67
N PRO A 108 -19.90 3.75 -2.66
CA PRO A 108 -19.53 2.35 -2.90
C PRO A 108 -18.93 1.63 -1.67
N TRP A 109 -18.20 2.35 -0.81
CA TRP A 109 -17.66 1.82 0.43
C TRP A 109 -18.75 1.54 1.46
N ASP A 110 -19.68 2.47 1.65
CA ASP A 110 -20.83 2.27 2.53
C ASP A 110 -21.70 1.09 2.09
N ASP A 111 -21.94 0.97 0.78
CA ASP A 111 -22.69 -0.13 0.18
C ASP A 111 -21.94 -1.47 0.41
N LEU A 112 -20.61 -1.51 0.25
CA LEU A 112 -19.78 -2.68 0.59
C LEU A 112 -19.92 -3.07 2.06
N LEU A 113 -19.82 -2.11 2.99
CA LEU A 113 -19.95 -2.37 4.43
C LEU A 113 -21.33 -2.96 4.77
N ALA A 114 -22.40 -2.44 4.16
CA ALA A 114 -23.76 -2.97 4.34
C ALA A 114 -23.88 -4.41 3.79
N CYS A 115 -23.30 -4.68 2.61
CA CYS A 115 -23.25 -6.02 2.05
C CYS A 115 -22.44 -6.99 2.92
N ALA A 116 -21.29 -6.57 3.44
CA ALA A 116 -20.45 -7.37 4.32
C ALA A 116 -21.19 -7.73 5.62
N ARG A 117 -21.83 -6.76 6.28
CA ARG A 117 -22.66 -7.02 7.47
C ARG A 117 -23.79 -8.01 7.21
N SER A 118 -24.37 -7.99 6.00
CA SER A 118 -25.42 -8.92 5.61
C SER A 118 -24.88 -10.33 5.29
N ALA A 119 -23.66 -10.42 4.78
CA ALA A 119 -23.02 -11.68 4.38
C ALA A 119 -22.46 -12.49 5.56
N PHE A 120 -22.20 -11.84 6.70
CA PHE A 120 -21.62 -12.47 7.90
C PHE A 120 -22.58 -12.39 9.10
N PRO A 121 -23.77 -13.03 9.05
CA PRO A 121 -24.70 -13.01 10.16
C PRO A 121 -24.07 -13.72 11.38
N GLY A 122 -23.98 -13.00 12.50
CA GLY A 122 -23.39 -13.53 13.74
C GLY A 122 -21.92 -13.15 13.96
N HIS A 123 -21.29 -12.49 12.99
CA HIS A 123 -19.96 -11.89 13.18
C HIS A 123 -20.06 -10.37 13.20
N GLU A 124 -19.18 -9.74 13.98
CA GLU A 124 -19.03 -8.29 13.91
C GLU A 124 -18.28 -7.90 12.65
N VAL A 125 -18.79 -6.86 11.97
CA VAL A 125 -18.16 -6.26 10.78
C VAL A 125 -18.02 -4.76 10.99
N TRP A 126 -16.78 -4.30 11.02
CA TRP A 126 -16.44 -2.91 11.31
C TRP A 126 -15.64 -2.27 10.19
N ASP A 127 -15.82 -0.96 10.04
CA ASP A 127 -14.88 -0.11 9.32
C ASP A 127 -13.69 0.16 10.25
N VAL A 128 -12.50 -0.23 9.81
CA VAL A 128 -11.22 -0.07 10.52
C VAL A 128 -10.24 0.76 9.70
N THR A 129 -10.77 1.63 8.86
CA THR A 129 -10.01 2.58 8.06
C THR A 129 -9.25 3.55 8.96
N HIS A 130 -7.93 3.63 8.82
CA HIS A 130 -7.14 4.67 9.46
C HIS A 130 -7.25 5.97 8.65
N PRO A 131 -7.93 7.03 9.16
CA PRO A 131 -8.43 8.11 8.32
C PRO A 131 -7.38 8.98 7.63
N SER A 132 -6.17 9.07 8.21
CA SER A 132 -5.23 10.16 7.93
C SER A 132 -3.93 9.77 7.25
N LEU A 133 -3.63 8.48 7.08
CA LEU A 133 -2.27 8.04 6.72
C LEU A 133 -2.23 7.05 5.55
N ASP A 134 -3.24 6.18 5.43
CA ASP A 134 -3.15 5.06 4.51
C ASP A 134 -3.79 5.34 3.15
N ALA A 135 -3.24 4.69 2.13
CA ALA A 135 -3.74 4.70 0.76
C ALA A 135 -4.89 3.71 0.53
N CYS A 136 -5.61 3.31 1.59
CA CYS A 136 -6.73 2.38 1.51
C CYS A 136 -7.82 2.68 2.55
N SER A 137 -9.03 2.20 2.26
CA SER A 137 -10.07 1.97 3.28
C SER A 137 -10.13 0.49 3.62
N ARG A 138 -10.46 0.18 4.87
CA ARG A 138 -10.36 -1.16 5.44
C ARG A 138 -11.60 -1.51 6.22
N CYS A 139 -12.12 -2.71 5.99
CA CYS A 139 -13.15 -3.30 6.82
C CYS A 139 -12.66 -4.64 7.32
N CYS A 140 -13.16 -5.09 8.47
CA CYS A 140 -12.80 -6.38 9.01
C CYS A 140 -14.01 -7.14 9.55
N VAL A 141 -13.93 -8.47 9.44
CA VAL A 141 -14.85 -9.44 10.03
C VAL A 141 -14.12 -10.10 11.20
N TYR A 142 -14.76 -10.10 12.37
CA TYR A 142 -14.18 -10.66 13.59
C TYR A 142 -14.61 -12.12 13.76
N LEU A 143 -13.62 -13.01 13.83
CA LEU A 143 -13.76 -14.42 14.13
C LEU A 143 -13.20 -14.67 15.55
N GLU A 144 -14.09 -14.85 16.51
CA GLU A 144 -13.71 -15.19 17.88
C GLU A 144 -13.58 -16.69 18.06
N GLN A 145 -12.41 -17.15 18.49
CA GLN A 145 -12.19 -18.54 18.83
C GLN A 145 -11.87 -18.69 20.33
N PRO A 146 -12.65 -19.49 21.08
CA PRO A 146 -12.31 -19.79 22.47
C PRO A 146 -11.03 -20.63 22.53
N LEU A 147 -10.11 -20.26 23.43
CA LEU A 147 -8.90 -21.02 23.70
C LEU A 147 -9.14 -22.02 24.85
N PRO A 148 -8.50 -23.20 24.85
CA PRO A 148 -8.65 -24.21 25.90
C PRO A 148 -8.37 -23.70 27.33
N GLU A 149 -7.52 -22.69 27.45
CA GLU A 149 -7.07 -22.10 28.72
C GLU A 149 -8.00 -20.98 29.24
N GLY A 150 -9.15 -20.76 28.60
CA GLY A 150 -10.13 -19.74 28.98
C GLY A 150 -9.89 -18.35 28.38
N GLY A 151 -8.88 -18.21 27.50
CA GLY A 151 -8.66 -17.02 26.68
C GLY A 151 -9.52 -17.01 25.40
N ARG A 152 -9.43 -15.92 24.63
CA ARG A 152 -10.00 -15.84 23.28
C ARG A 152 -8.89 -15.44 22.31
N ALA A 153 -8.75 -16.19 21.22
CA ALA A 153 -8.01 -15.73 20.06
C ALA A 153 -8.96 -14.91 19.20
N MET A 154 -8.51 -13.75 18.77
CA MET A 154 -9.28 -12.89 17.88
C MET A 154 -8.61 -12.91 16.51
N THR A 155 -9.29 -13.50 15.53
CA THR A 155 -8.87 -13.49 14.13
C THR A 155 -9.70 -12.47 13.39
N ARG A 156 -9.04 -11.48 12.78
CA ARG A 156 -9.69 -10.45 11.96
C ARG A 156 -9.40 -10.75 10.50
N VAL A 157 -10.46 -10.97 9.71
CA VAL A 157 -10.37 -11.10 8.26
C VAL A 157 -10.61 -9.73 7.65
N VAL A 158 -9.62 -9.19 6.95
CA VAL A 158 -9.57 -7.78 6.58
C VAL A 158 -9.61 -7.63 5.08
N GLY A 159 -10.50 -6.76 4.60
CA GLY A 159 -10.56 -6.32 3.22
C GLY A 159 -10.09 -4.87 3.12
N ALA A 160 -8.97 -4.64 2.45
CA ALA A 160 -8.42 -3.32 2.17
C ALA A 160 -8.63 -2.98 0.70
N VAL A 161 -9.24 -1.84 0.42
CA VAL A 161 -9.47 -1.32 -0.93
C VAL A 161 -8.58 -0.10 -1.14
N SER A 162 -7.68 -0.17 -2.11
CA SER A 162 -6.79 0.95 -2.42
C SER A 162 -7.59 2.13 -2.96
N ILE A 163 -7.28 3.33 -2.48
CA ILE A 163 -7.87 4.57 -3.03
C ILE A 163 -7.11 5.03 -4.27
N LEU A 164 -5.86 4.59 -4.46
CA LEU A 164 -4.97 5.07 -5.53
C LEU A 164 -5.06 4.24 -6.81
N ALA A 165 -5.41 2.96 -6.68
CA ALA A 165 -5.43 2.01 -7.78
C ALA A 165 -6.66 1.08 -7.68
N PRO A 166 -7.13 0.49 -8.79
CA PRO A 166 -8.25 -0.46 -8.78
C PRO A 166 -7.83 -1.84 -8.26
N LEU A 167 -7.32 -1.86 -7.03
CA LEU A 167 -6.73 -3.01 -6.36
C LEU A 167 -7.30 -3.17 -4.97
N TYR A 168 -7.43 -4.42 -4.55
CA TYR A 168 -7.76 -4.75 -3.17
C TYR A 168 -6.80 -5.79 -2.60
N LEU A 169 -6.77 -5.88 -1.28
CA LEU A 169 -6.00 -6.85 -0.54
C LEU A 169 -6.91 -7.49 0.51
N VAL A 170 -6.91 -8.81 0.58
CA VAL A 170 -7.54 -9.54 1.69
C VAL A 170 -6.45 -10.24 2.47
N TYR A 171 -6.47 -10.05 3.79
CA TYR A 171 -5.47 -10.59 4.69
C TYR A 171 -6.09 -10.89 6.05
N VAL A 172 -5.34 -11.57 6.90
CA VAL A 172 -5.77 -11.93 8.25
C VAL A 172 -4.79 -11.41 9.28
N THR A 173 -5.33 -10.92 10.40
CA THR A 173 -4.54 -10.68 11.61
C THR A 173 -5.10 -11.53 12.74
N THR A 174 -4.27 -12.34 13.38
CA THR A 174 -4.66 -13.07 14.59
C THR A 174 -3.95 -12.50 15.80
N GLN A 175 -4.72 -12.19 16.83
CA GLN A 175 -4.24 -11.73 18.13
C GLN A 175 -4.44 -12.82 19.17
N TRP A 176 -3.38 -13.10 19.93
CA TRP A 176 -3.44 -13.96 21.11
C TRP A 176 -3.17 -13.16 22.38
N PRO A 177 -3.86 -13.49 23.49
CA PRO A 177 -3.44 -13.03 24.81
C PRO A 177 -2.02 -13.51 25.08
N GLY A 178 -1.12 -12.61 25.46
CA GLY A 178 0.22 -12.99 25.91
C GLY A 178 0.21 -13.72 27.25
N PRO A 179 1.31 -14.40 27.60
CA PRO A 179 1.48 -15.05 28.91
C PRO A 179 1.42 -14.03 30.07
N ASP A 180 1.86 -12.80 29.82
CA ASP A 180 1.60 -11.64 30.66
C ASP A 180 0.45 -10.87 30.02
N THR A 181 -0.62 -10.60 30.78
CA THR A 181 -1.91 -10.01 30.36
C THR A 181 -1.83 -8.64 29.66
N THR A 182 -0.63 -8.13 29.39
CA THR A 182 -0.35 -6.84 28.75
C THR A 182 0.26 -6.96 27.34
N ALA A 183 0.82 -8.11 26.95
CA ALA A 183 1.48 -8.27 25.65
C ALA A 183 0.57 -8.96 24.63
N ILE A 184 -0.01 -8.20 23.69
CA ILE A 184 -0.76 -8.78 22.57
C ILE A 184 0.24 -9.14 21.47
N ARG A 185 0.29 -10.41 21.07
CA ARG A 185 1.02 -10.83 19.87
C ARG A 185 0.06 -10.83 18.69
N SER A 186 0.34 -9.99 17.70
CA SER A 186 -0.37 -9.98 16.42
C SER A 186 0.45 -10.73 15.37
N ARG A 187 -0.18 -11.64 14.62
CA ARG A 187 0.39 -12.23 13.41
C ARG A 187 -0.41 -11.77 12.20
N LEU A 188 0.30 -11.26 11.20
CA LEU A 188 -0.24 -10.92 9.89
C LEU A 188 -0.02 -12.09 8.92
N ASP A 189 -1.06 -12.47 8.20
CA ASP A 189 -1.02 -13.53 7.18
C ASP A 189 -1.75 -13.09 5.90
N PHE A 190 -1.14 -13.32 4.74
CA PHE A 190 -1.72 -13.02 3.42
C PHE A 190 -2.28 -14.26 2.73
N THR A 191 -2.17 -15.41 3.38
CA THR A 191 -2.67 -16.70 2.91
C THR A 191 -3.58 -17.31 3.97
N PRO A 192 -4.81 -16.78 4.13
CA PRO A 192 -5.77 -17.29 5.10
C PRO A 192 -6.06 -18.77 4.88
N ASP A 193 -6.21 -19.51 5.97
CA ASP A 193 -6.60 -20.92 5.99
C ASP A 193 -7.88 -21.16 6.82
N GLY A 194 -8.42 -22.37 6.75
CA GLY A 194 -9.61 -22.77 7.51
C GLY A 194 -10.81 -21.83 7.34
N GLU A 195 -11.49 -21.53 8.45
CA GLU A 195 -12.66 -20.64 8.50
C GLU A 195 -12.33 -19.19 8.06
N ALA A 196 -11.10 -18.74 8.33
CA ALA A 196 -10.64 -17.43 7.91
C ALA A 196 -10.55 -17.34 6.38
N LYS A 197 -10.24 -18.45 5.69
CA LYS A 197 -10.25 -18.51 4.23
C LYS A 197 -11.64 -18.34 3.63
N ASP A 198 -12.65 -19.03 4.14
CA ASP A 198 -14.02 -18.93 3.62
C ASP A 198 -14.58 -17.51 3.78
N SER A 199 -14.22 -16.88 4.91
CA SER A 199 -14.53 -15.47 5.17
C SER A 199 -13.75 -14.53 4.25
N ALA A 200 -12.46 -14.81 4.01
CA ALA A 200 -11.62 -14.02 3.11
C ALA A 200 -12.12 -14.08 1.66
N ASP A 201 -12.49 -15.27 1.17
CA ASP A 201 -13.05 -15.47 -0.16
C ASP A 201 -14.39 -14.75 -0.34
N THR A 202 -15.24 -14.79 0.69
CA THR A 202 -16.51 -14.06 0.70
C THR A 202 -16.28 -12.56 0.64
N LEU A 203 -15.36 -12.03 1.46
CA LEU A 203 -15.05 -10.61 1.47
C LEU A 203 -14.41 -10.14 0.15
N ALA A 204 -13.49 -10.92 -0.41
CA ALA A 204 -12.90 -10.66 -1.73
C ALA A 204 -13.97 -10.53 -2.81
N ARG A 205 -14.90 -11.49 -2.88
CA ARG A 205 -16.01 -11.46 -3.84
C ARG A 205 -16.91 -10.24 -3.67
N LEU A 206 -17.18 -9.82 -2.44
CA LEU A 206 -17.97 -8.60 -2.18
C LEU A 206 -17.25 -7.35 -2.68
N ILE A 207 -15.93 -7.25 -2.47
CA ILE A 207 -15.11 -6.15 -2.97
C ILE A 207 -15.12 -6.13 -4.51
N GLU A 208 -14.89 -7.27 -5.15
CA GLU A 208 -14.94 -7.40 -6.61
C GLU A 208 -16.30 -7.00 -7.18
N GLN A 209 -17.40 -7.36 -6.52
CA GLN A 209 -18.76 -6.99 -6.94
C GLN A 209 -19.04 -5.50 -6.77
N ALA A 210 -18.59 -4.90 -5.68
CA ALA A 210 -18.84 -3.49 -5.38
C ALA A 210 -17.98 -2.53 -6.23
N PHE A 211 -16.73 -2.90 -6.49
CA PHE A 211 -15.75 -2.00 -7.11
C PHE A 211 -15.26 -2.44 -8.49
N GLY A 212 -15.44 -3.71 -8.87
CA GLY A 212 -14.81 -4.27 -10.07
C GLY A 212 -13.28 -4.32 -9.99
N TYR A 213 -12.73 -4.26 -8.78
CA TYR A 213 -11.29 -4.25 -8.53
C TYR A 213 -10.71 -5.67 -8.63
N ARG A 214 -9.38 -5.74 -8.81
CA ARG A 214 -8.63 -7.01 -8.85
C ARG A 214 -7.74 -7.17 -7.62
N PRO A 215 -7.38 -8.40 -7.21
CA PRO A 215 -6.47 -8.59 -6.09
C PRO A 215 -5.10 -7.97 -6.38
N PHE A 216 -4.48 -7.43 -5.33
CA PHE A 216 -3.12 -6.92 -5.38
C PHE A 216 -2.14 -8.08 -5.63
N PRO A 217 -1.23 -7.97 -6.62
CA PRO A 217 -0.24 -9.01 -6.92
C PRO A 217 0.83 -9.04 -5.83
N MET A 218 0.71 -9.97 -4.89
CA MET A 218 1.61 -10.07 -3.73
C MET A 218 3.08 -10.29 -4.09
N GLU A 219 3.37 -10.84 -5.28
CA GLU A 219 4.73 -10.96 -5.79
C GLU A 219 5.41 -9.59 -6.03
N LEU A 220 4.63 -8.50 -6.10
CA LEU A 220 5.12 -7.12 -6.26
C LEU A 220 5.18 -6.35 -4.93
N ALA A 221 4.72 -6.94 -3.81
CA ALA A 221 4.55 -6.25 -2.53
C ALA A 221 5.81 -5.54 -2.04
N ASP A 222 6.95 -6.23 -2.15
CA ASP A 222 8.22 -5.82 -1.56
C ASP A 222 9.13 -5.06 -2.54
N ILE A 223 8.61 -4.65 -3.72
CA ILE A 223 9.35 -3.76 -4.61
C ILE A 223 9.55 -2.42 -3.89
N PRO A 224 10.81 -2.01 -3.61
CA PRO A 224 11.09 -0.80 -2.86
C PRO A 224 10.92 0.45 -3.75
N LEU A 225 10.51 1.53 -3.10
CA LEU A 225 10.27 2.87 -3.65
C LEU A 225 11.08 3.91 -2.86
N PRO A 226 12.42 3.76 -2.75
CA PRO A 226 13.23 4.53 -1.83
C PRO A 226 13.24 6.03 -2.12
N GLU A 227 12.88 6.44 -3.34
CA GLU A 227 12.80 7.83 -3.72
C GLU A 227 11.52 8.52 -3.25
N LEU A 228 10.46 7.77 -2.92
CA LEU A 228 9.13 8.32 -2.62
C LEU A 228 8.93 8.59 -1.13
N ARG A 229 8.37 9.76 -0.84
CA ARG A 229 7.91 10.14 0.51
C ARG A 229 6.45 9.72 0.68
N VAL A 230 6.24 8.68 1.47
CA VAL A 230 4.91 8.22 1.91
C VAL A 230 4.78 8.53 3.39
N GLU A 231 3.77 9.32 3.77
CA GLU A 231 3.64 9.86 5.13
C GLU A 231 3.40 8.77 6.19
N SER A 232 2.61 7.74 5.87
CA SER A 232 2.36 6.60 6.76
C SER A 232 3.60 5.75 7.04
N LEU A 233 4.69 5.95 6.31
CA LEU A 233 5.86 5.07 6.32
C LEU A 233 7.05 5.74 7.01
N HIS A 234 7.47 5.16 8.13
CA HIS A 234 8.70 5.56 8.84
C HIS A 234 9.97 4.92 8.26
N GLU A 235 9.81 3.92 7.39
CA GLU A 235 10.89 3.23 6.69
C GLU A 235 10.79 3.45 5.16
N SER A 236 11.77 2.94 4.42
CA SER A 236 11.74 2.94 2.95
C SER A 236 10.44 2.34 2.41
N ALA A 237 9.73 3.13 1.60
CA ALA A 237 8.45 2.73 1.03
C ALA A 237 8.57 1.47 0.15
N THR A 238 7.52 0.67 0.11
CA THR A 238 7.34 -0.44 -0.84
C THR A 238 6.06 -0.24 -1.65
N LEU A 239 5.86 -0.99 -2.74
CA LEU A 239 4.58 -0.94 -3.49
C LEU A 239 3.38 -1.28 -2.60
N LEU A 240 3.48 -2.29 -1.73
CA LEU A 240 2.41 -2.59 -0.77
C LEU A 240 2.17 -1.40 0.17
N GLY A 241 3.24 -0.83 0.73
CA GLY A 241 3.15 0.31 1.64
C GLY A 241 2.53 1.55 0.99
N ALA A 242 2.92 1.85 -0.24
CA ALA A 242 2.43 3.01 -0.97
C ALA A 242 0.99 2.87 -1.46
N LEU A 243 0.54 1.66 -1.80
CA LEU A 243 -0.83 1.44 -2.31
C LEU A 243 -1.85 1.10 -1.23
N PHE A 244 -1.38 0.67 -0.05
CA PHE A 244 -2.21 0.31 1.09
C PHE A 244 -1.65 0.94 2.36
N ALA A 245 -0.81 0.19 3.08
CA ALA A 245 -0.15 0.56 4.32
C ALA A 245 1.06 -0.37 4.55
N ASP A 246 1.99 -0.02 5.44
CA ASP A 246 3.06 -0.94 5.80
C ASP A 246 2.54 -2.17 6.54
N ARG A 247 3.37 -3.22 6.55
CA ARG A 247 3.06 -4.48 7.24
C ARG A 247 2.81 -4.29 8.74
N GLY A 248 3.42 -3.32 9.40
CA GLY A 248 3.17 -3.00 10.81
C GLY A 248 1.78 -2.42 11.03
N THR A 249 1.37 -1.46 10.20
CA THR A 249 0.02 -0.88 10.19
C THR A 249 -1.04 -1.89 9.78
N LEU A 250 -0.73 -2.79 8.84
CA LEU A 250 -1.64 -3.88 8.47
C LEU A 250 -1.80 -4.90 9.62
N ALA A 251 -0.73 -5.19 10.36
CA ALA A 251 -0.76 -6.13 11.49
C ALA A 251 -1.45 -5.57 12.74
N ASN A 252 -1.50 -4.24 12.89
CA ASN A 252 -2.02 -3.57 14.08
C ASN A 252 -3.20 -2.66 13.72
N LEU A 253 -4.33 -3.31 13.40
CA LEU A 253 -5.59 -2.60 13.19
C LEU A 253 -6.10 -1.96 14.49
N PRO A 254 -6.76 -0.78 14.39
CA PRO A 254 -7.37 -0.10 15.53
C PRO A 254 -8.41 -0.95 16.27
#